data_AF-A0A9P4HM03-F1
#
_entry.id   AF-A0A9P4HM03-F1
#
_cell.length_a   1.000
_cell.length_b   1.000
_cell.length_c   1.000
_cell.angle_alpha   90.00
_cell.angle_beta   90.00
_cell.angle_gamma   90.00
#
_symmetry.space_group_name_H-M   'P 1'
#
loop_
_entity.id
_entity.type
_entity.pdbx_description
1 polymer ?
#
loop_
_entity_poly.entity_id
_entity_poly.type
_entity_poly.pdbx_seq_one_letter_code
_entity_poly.pdbx_strand_id
1 'polypeptide(L)'
;MAEIIGIVSASITMVEGTIKLIDVVRSKNDAPKSFERIATYLPVLLINIRIIEKRQHSITEQDRSRIKPLIDSFHAYASRLQDLVSCCHQDGPLPTLQRYLKHIRSMVHQETAAGVFSHMNTCVQNLFQISSLQASDEQRTQLERISEEVLDREKATLAGECTGTSSYYNHGNAGHNIQQGDQMLILNGNISPSGGSAQTAYNQTNYSSSDKKGTSGI
;
A
#
# COMPACT_ATOMS: atom_id res chain seq x y z
N MET A 1 29.58 -12.04 9.05
CA MET A 1 29.13 -10.90 9.86
C MET A 1 29.04 -9.59 9.07
N ALA A 2 30.11 -9.08 8.46
CA ALA A 2 30.12 -7.77 7.78
C ALA A 2 28.93 -7.49 6.84
N GLU A 3 28.48 -8.49 6.09
CA GLU A 3 27.32 -8.38 5.19
C GLU A 3 26.00 -8.08 5.94
N ILE A 4 25.65 -8.84 6.99
CA ILE A 4 24.41 -8.64 7.76
C ILE A 4 24.42 -7.27 8.43
N ILE A 5 25.57 -6.88 8.99
CA ILE A 5 25.76 -5.57 9.62
C ILE A 5 25.51 -4.46 8.60
N GLY A 6 26.14 -4.56 7.42
CA GLY A 6 25.96 -3.58 6.35
C GLY A 6 24.49 -3.43 5.93
N ILE A 7 23.75 -4.54 5.80
CA ILE A 7 22.34 -4.50 5.42
C ILE A 7 21.46 -3.92 6.54
N VAL A 8 21.75 -4.25 7.80
CA VAL A 8 21.04 -3.66 8.97
C VAL A 8 21.25 -2.15 9.01
N SER A 9 22.50 -1.68 8.92
CA SER A 9 22.82 -0.24 8.95
C SER A 9 22.24 0.51 7.75
N ALA A 10 22.26 -0.10 6.55
CA ALA A 10 21.61 0.46 5.37
C ALA A 10 20.09 0.59 5.57
N SER A 11 19.46 -0.44 6.16
CA SER A 11 18.02 -0.43 6.43
C SER A 11 17.64 0.60 7.49
N ILE A 12 18.46 0.79 8.53
CA ILE A 12 18.31 1.87 9.51
C ILE A 12 18.31 3.23 8.82
N THR A 13 19.28 3.47 7.92
CA THR A 13 19.38 4.72 7.17
C THR A 13 18.14 4.96 6.29
N MET A 14 17.64 3.92 5.62
CA MET A 14 16.41 4.00 4.82
C MET A 14 15.18 4.32 5.66
N VAL A 15 15.03 3.68 6.82
CA VAL A 15 13.92 3.93 7.74
C VAL A 15 13.97 5.35 8.28
N GLU A 16 15.15 5.86 8.66
CA GLU A 16 15.33 7.25 9.08
C GLU A 16 14.98 8.26 7.97
N GLY A 17 15.43 7.99 6.75
CA GLY A 17 15.09 8.82 5.58
C GLY A 17 13.58 8.82 5.33
N THR A 18 12.95 7.65 5.43
CA THR A 18 11.50 7.47 5.28
C THR A 18 10.72 8.26 6.33
N ILE A 19 11.14 8.24 7.61
CA ILE A 19 10.50 9.03 8.67
C ILE A 19 10.51 10.53 8.30
N LYS A 20 11.67 11.06 7.89
CA LYS A 20 11.80 12.47 7.50
C LYS A 20 10.92 12.80 6.29
N LEU A 21 10.86 11.92 5.30
CA LEU A 21 10.03 12.11 4.11
C LEU A 21 8.54 12.08 4.46
N ILE A 22 8.11 11.17 5.33
CA ILE A 22 6.72 11.11 5.80
C ILE A 22 6.33 12.40 6.52
N ASP A 23 7.22 12.96 7.34
CA ASP A 23 6.96 14.23 8.03
C ASP A 23 6.71 15.39 7.07
N VAL A 24 7.39 15.40 5.92
CA VAL A 24 7.17 16.39 4.86
C VAL A 24 5.91 16.11 4.05
N VAL A 25 5.62 14.85 3.75
CA VAL A 25 4.45 14.49 2.93
C VAL A 25 3.16 14.67 3.71
N ARG A 26 3.12 14.32 5.00
CA ARG A 26 1.91 14.40 5.83
C ARG A 26 1.43 15.84 6.05
N SER A 27 2.27 16.85 5.84
CA SER A 27 1.85 18.25 5.91
C SER A 27 1.03 18.68 4.70
N LYS A 28 0.92 17.83 3.66
CA LYS A 28 0.06 18.07 2.49
C LYS A 28 -1.38 17.67 2.84
N ASN A 29 -2.35 18.50 2.46
CA ASN A 29 -3.78 18.30 2.77
C ASN A 29 -4.37 17.00 2.19
N ASP A 30 -3.73 16.42 1.18
CA ASP A 30 -4.17 15.24 0.44
C ASP A 30 -3.21 14.06 0.60
N ALA A 31 -2.47 13.99 1.70
CA ALA A 31 -1.61 12.85 2.00
C ALA A 31 -2.43 11.57 2.29
N PRO A 32 -1.91 10.37 1.93
CA PRO A 32 -2.51 9.11 2.34
C PRO A 32 -2.64 9.02 3.86
N LYS A 33 -3.81 8.63 4.38
CA LYS A 33 -4.05 8.53 5.83
C LYS A 33 -3.20 7.44 6.48
N SER A 34 -2.76 6.46 5.70
CA SER A 34 -1.80 5.43 6.16
C SER A 34 -0.49 6.06 6.65
N PHE A 35 -0.06 7.20 6.10
CA PHE A 35 1.20 7.84 6.47
C PHE A 35 1.20 8.40 7.89
N GLU A 36 0.07 8.88 8.39
CA GLU A 36 -0.06 9.35 9.78
C GLU A 36 0.22 8.22 10.78
N ARG A 37 -0.34 7.04 10.49
CA ARG A 37 -0.16 5.85 11.35
C ARG A 37 1.27 5.32 11.26
N ILE A 38 1.77 5.18 10.04
CA ILE A 38 3.14 4.72 9.80
C ILE A 38 4.14 5.68 10.47
N ALA A 39 3.91 6.99 10.44
CA ALA A 39 4.73 7.97 11.15
C ALA A 39 4.77 7.74 12.67
N THR A 40 3.65 7.27 13.24
CA THR A 40 3.53 6.99 14.67
C THR A 40 4.38 5.77 15.08
N TYR A 41 4.40 4.72 14.26
CA TYR A 41 5.01 3.43 14.63
C TYR A 41 6.40 3.16 14.02
N LEU A 42 6.78 3.82 12.92
CA LEU A 42 8.14 3.74 12.36
C LEU A 42 9.25 4.00 13.37
N PRO A 43 9.16 5.00 14.27
CA PRO A 43 10.17 5.19 15.30
C PRO A 43 10.33 3.98 16.23
N VAL A 44 9.24 3.28 16.57
CA VAL A 44 9.28 2.07 17.40
C VAL A 44 9.98 0.94 16.67
N LEU A 45 9.67 0.75 15.38
CA LEU A 45 10.33 -0.24 14.54
C LEU A 45 11.83 0.06 14.39
N LEU A 46 12.20 1.33 14.21
CA LEU A 46 13.58 1.80 14.14
C LEU A 46 14.37 1.51 15.43
N ILE A 47 13.75 1.71 16.59
CA ILE A 47 14.37 1.37 17.89
C ILE A 47 14.67 -0.12 17.94
N ASN A 48 13.72 -0.98 17.53
CA ASN A 48 13.89 -2.42 17.60
C ASN A 48 14.97 -2.95 16.63
N ILE A 49 15.05 -2.44 15.40
CA ILE A 49 16.11 -2.85 14.47
C ILE A 49 17.50 -2.37 14.92
N ARG A 50 17.60 -1.21 15.59
CA ARG A 50 18.86 -0.76 16.23
C ARG A 50 19.28 -1.65 17.40
N ILE A 51 18.33 -2.27 18.10
CA ILE A 51 18.66 -3.24 19.16
C ILE A 51 19.25 -4.50 18.54
N ILE A 52 18.73 -4.94 17.39
CA ILE A 52 19.29 -6.05 16.62
C ILE A 52 20.72 -5.72 16.16
N GLU A 53 20.94 -4.50 15.65
CA GLU A 53 22.29 -4.00 15.29
C GLU A 53 23.25 -4.09 16.48
N LYS A 54 22.84 -3.60 17.67
CA LYS A 54 23.69 -3.66 18.88
C LYS A 54 23.99 -5.07 19.35
N ARG A 55 23.06 -6.01 19.13
CA ARG A 55 23.19 -7.42 19.55
C ARG A 55 23.90 -8.29 18.51
N GLN A 56 24.39 -7.71 17.41
CA GLN A 56 25.07 -8.45 16.34
C GLN A 56 26.24 -9.33 16.81
N HIS A 57 26.93 -8.92 17.87
CA HIS A 57 28.06 -9.67 18.44
C HIS A 57 27.64 -10.96 19.16
N SER A 58 26.36 -11.08 19.52
CA SER A 58 25.78 -12.25 20.17
C SER A 58 25.22 -13.28 19.18
N ILE A 59 25.23 -12.97 17.87
CA ILE A 59 24.69 -13.85 16.83
C ILE A 59 25.63 -15.04 16.63
N THR A 60 25.07 -16.24 16.75
CA THR A 60 25.79 -17.49 16.46
C THR A 60 25.81 -17.79 14.96
N GLU A 61 26.76 -18.60 14.49
CA GLU A 61 26.81 -18.99 13.07
C GLU A 61 25.57 -19.83 12.68
N GLN A 62 25.01 -20.60 13.63
CA GLN A 62 23.76 -21.34 13.43
C GLN A 62 22.57 -20.38 13.18
N ASP A 63 22.46 -19.33 13.99
CA ASP A 63 21.38 -18.34 13.88
C ASP A 63 21.50 -17.48 12.62
N ARG A 64 22.72 -17.30 12.10
CA ARG A 64 22.99 -16.51 10.91
C ARG A 64 22.16 -16.94 9.70
N SER A 65 21.99 -18.24 9.52
CA SER A 65 21.18 -18.82 8.43
C SER A 65 19.70 -18.43 8.50
N ARG A 66 19.19 -18.20 9.72
CA ARG A 66 17.80 -17.78 9.99
C ARG A 66 17.66 -16.26 9.95
N ILE A 67 18.68 -15.52 10.38
CA ILE A 67 18.68 -14.05 10.44
C ILE A 67 18.78 -13.43 9.06
N LYS A 68 19.68 -13.95 8.22
CA LYS A 68 19.95 -13.36 6.89
C LYS A 68 18.68 -13.16 6.04
N PRO A 69 17.83 -14.17 5.79
CA PRO A 69 16.65 -13.96 4.96
C PRO A 69 15.66 -12.94 5.55
N LEU A 70 15.57 -12.84 6.88
CA LEU A 70 14.72 -11.86 7.56
C LEU A 70 15.24 -10.43 7.41
N ILE A 71 16.56 -10.24 7.51
CA ILE A 71 17.21 -8.94 7.30
C ILE A 71 17.15 -8.52 5.83
N ASP A 72 17.38 -9.44 4.89
CA ASP A 72 17.26 -9.18 3.46
C ASP A 72 15.81 -8.78 3.10
N SER A 73 14.82 -9.46 3.70
CA SER A 73 13.40 -9.13 3.53
C SER A 73 13.07 -7.77 4.15
N PHE A 74 13.50 -7.51 5.38
CA PHE A 74 13.33 -6.20 6.03
C PHE A 74 13.89 -5.07 5.19
N HIS A 75 15.09 -5.26 4.62
CA HIS A 75 15.72 -4.30 3.73
C HIS A 75 14.89 -4.03 2.47
N ALA A 76 14.41 -5.09 1.81
CA ALA A 76 13.56 -4.96 0.64
C ALA A 76 12.26 -4.18 0.94
N TYR A 77 11.63 -4.45 2.08
CA TYR A 77 10.43 -3.72 2.51
C TYR A 77 10.75 -2.27 2.92
N ALA A 78 11.88 -2.02 3.58
CA ALA A 78 12.31 -0.65 3.92
C ALA A 78 12.52 0.20 2.65
N SER A 79 13.19 -0.37 1.65
CA SER A 79 13.38 0.25 0.34
C SER A 79 12.03 0.52 -0.36
N ARG A 80 11.12 -0.45 -0.34
CA ARG A 80 9.78 -0.30 -0.92
C ARG A 80 8.94 0.76 -0.23
N LEU A 81 9.00 0.84 1.11
CA LEU A 81 8.31 1.89 1.86
C LEU A 81 8.86 3.27 1.51
N GLN A 82 10.18 3.39 1.39
CA GLN A 82 10.83 4.63 0.98
C GLN A 82 10.37 5.07 -0.41
N ASP A 83 10.28 4.14 -1.36
CA ASP A 83 9.79 4.39 -2.72
C ASP A 83 8.33 4.90 -2.73
N LEU A 84 7.44 4.22 -1.98
CA LEU A 84 6.04 4.63 -1.80
C LEU A 84 5.89 6.04 -1.23
N VAL A 85 6.71 6.41 -0.24
CA VAL A 85 6.67 7.76 0.34
C VAL A 85 7.30 8.78 -0.62
N SER A 86 8.37 8.41 -1.32
CA SER A 86 9.07 9.29 -2.25
C SER A 86 8.20 9.71 -3.44
N CYS A 87 7.35 8.82 -3.96
CA CYS A 87 6.40 9.18 -5.03
C CYS A 87 5.40 10.27 -4.62
N CYS A 88 5.17 10.42 -3.31
CA CYS A 88 4.29 11.44 -2.74
C CYS A 88 5.03 12.76 -2.47
N HIS A 89 6.33 12.69 -2.22
CA HIS A 89 7.17 13.86 -1.98
C HIS A 89 7.35 14.70 -3.24
N GLN A 90 7.59 14.06 -4.39
CA GLN A 90 7.84 14.72 -5.68
C GLN A 90 6.70 15.68 -6.06
N ASP A 91 7.06 16.90 -6.45
CA ASP A 91 6.10 17.85 -7.02
C ASP A 91 5.71 17.39 -8.42
N GLY A 92 4.41 17.49 -8.73
CA GLY A 92 3.89 17.00 -9.98
C GLY A 92 2.45 17.44 -10.22
N PRO A 93 1.94 17.21 -11.45
CA PRO A 93 0.64 17.71 -11.88
C PRO A 93 -0.55 17.02 -11.19
N LEU A 94 -0.33 15.82 -10.63
CA LEU A 94 -1.36 15.06 -9.93
C LEU A 94 -1.32 15.35 -8.43
N PRO A 95 -2.46 15.37 -7.72
CA PRO A 95 -2.51 15.35 -6.26
C PRO A 95 -1.69 14.20 -5.64
N THR A 96 -1.17 14.40 -4.43
CA THR A 96 -0.36 13.47 -3.64
C THR A 96 -1.01 12.08 -3.53
N LEU A 97 -2.28 12.02 -3.12
CA LEU A 97 -3.01 10.75 -3.01
C LEU A 97 -3.14 10.05 -4.37
N GLN A 98 -3.35 10.79 -5.45
CA GLN A 98 -3.44 10.19 -6.78
C GLN A 98 -2.10 9.64 -7.27
N ARG A 99 -0.98 10.33 -6.97
CA ARG A 99 0.37 9.82 -7.24
C ARG A 99 0.61 8.50 -6.50
N TYR A 100 0.27 8.48 -5.21
CA TYR A 100 0.37 7.28 -4.38
C TYR A 100 -0.42 6.09 -4.94
N LEU A 101 -1.72 6.28 -5.23
CA LEU A 101 -2.58 5.22 -5.75
C LEU A 101 -2.14 4.75 -7.13
N LYS A 102 -1.70 5.67 -8.01
CA LYS A 102 -1.16 5.32 -9.31
C LYS A 102 0.12 4.49 -9.17
N HIS A 103 1.01 4.87 -8.24
CA HIS A 103 2.24 4.16 -7.97
C HIS A 103 1.96 2.73 -7.48
N ILE A 104 1.08 2.56 -6.48
CA ILE A 104 0.65 1.25 -5.99
C ILE A 104 0.14 0.37 -7.13
N ARG A 105 -0.75 0.89 -7.97
CA ARG A 105 -1.32 0.12 -9.10
C ARG A 105 -0.28 -0.34 -10.12
N SER A 106 0.84 0.37 -10.23
CA SER A 106 1.95 0.00 -11.12
C SER A 106 2.86 -1.10 -10.55
N MET A 107 2.76 -1.38 -9.24
CA MET A 107 3.57 -2.39 -8.57
C MET A 107 2.95 -3.78 -8.73
N VAL A 108 3.82 -4.79 -8.90
CA VAL A 108 3.42 -6.20 -9.11
C VAL A 108 2.47 -6.73 -8.02
N HIS A 109 2.68 -6.34 -6.77
CA HIS A 109 1.88 -6.81 -5.62
C HIS A 109 0.86 -5.80 -5.12
N GLN A 110 0.75 -4.63 -5.78
CA GLN A 110 -0.15 -3.53 -5.38
C GLN A 110 -0.14 -3.27 -3.86
N GLU A 111 1.05 -3.35 -3.29
CA GLU A 111 1.26 -3.35 -1.86
C GLU A 111 1.23 -1.91 -1.34
N THR A 112 0.42 -1.69 -0.32
CA THR A 112 0.23 -0.39 0.31
C THR A 112 1.29 -0.14 1.36
N ALA A 113 1.50 1.14 1.72
CA ALA A 113 2.52 1.50 2.69
C ALA A 113 2.31 0.85 4.07
N ALA A 114 1.07 0.65 4.51
CA ALA A 114 0.81 0.00 5.79
C ALA A 114 0.98 -1.53 5.71
N GLY A 115 0.68 -2.15 4.56
CA GLY A 115 1.02 -3.53 4.27
C GLY A 115 2.53 -3.76 4.32
N VAL A 116 3.30 -2.94 3.59
CA VAL A 116 4.77 -2.98 3.62
C VAL A 116 5.29 -2.79 5.05
N PHE A 117 4.78 -1.81 5.79
CA PHE A 117 5.16 -1.59 7.18
C PHE A 117 4.85 -2.82 8.06
N SER A 118 3.70 -3.46 7.88
CA SER A 118 3.35 -4.68 8.59
C SER A 118 4.35 -5.80 8.32
N HIS A 119 4.76 -6.00 7.07
CA HIS A 119 5.78 -7.00 6.74
C HIS A 119 7.14 -6.70 7.39
N MET A 120 7.54 -5.42 7.46
CA MET A 120 8.73 -5.03 8.22
C MET A 120 8.59 -5.38 9.71
N ASN A 121 7.43 -5.11 10.31
CA ASN A 121 7.15 -5.45 11.70
C ASN A 121 7.24 -6.96 11.94
N THR A 122 6.65 -7.77 11.06
CA THR A 122 6.75 -9.23 11.12
C THR A 122 8.21 -9.73 11.01
N CYS A 123 9.04 -9.11 10.16
CA CYS A 123 10.47 -9.45 10.09
C CYS A 123 11.16 -9.22 11.43
N VAL A 124 10.90 -8.10 12.10
CA VAL A 124 11.47 -7.78 13.42
C VAL A 124 10.97 -8.72 14.51
N GLN A 125 9.67 -9.04 14.53
CA GLN A 125 9.12 -10.04 15.45
C GLN A 125 9.79 -11.41 15.27
N ASN A 126 9.94 -11.87 14.03
CA ASN A 126 10.59 -13.15 13.72
C ASN A 126 12.08 -13.15 14.10
N LEU A 127 12.79 -12.03 13.93
CA LEU A 127 14.17 -11.87 14.40
C LEU A 127 14.25 -12.04 15.92
N PHE A 128 13.28 -11.53 16.67
CA PHE A 128 13.21 -11.66 18.13
C PHE A 128 12.73 -13.02 18.66
N GLN A 129 12.34 -13.93 17.78
CA GLN A 129 12.15 -15.35 18.11
C GLN A 129 13.45 -16.15 18.05
N ILE A 130 14.52 -15.58 17.50
CA ILE A 130 15.84 -16.21 17.43
C ILE A 130 16.54 -16.01 18.77
N SER A 131 17.10 -17.09 19.33
CA SER A 131 17.66 -17.14 20.69
C SER A 131 18.72 -16.07 20.94
N SER A 132 19.63 -15.83 19.99
CA SER A 132 20.66 -14.78 20.09
C SER A 132 20.12 -13.34 20.07
N LEU A 133 18.88 -13.15 19.63
CA LEU A 133 18.24 -11.83 19.49
C LEU A 133 17.01 -11.66 20.37
N GLN A 134 16.73 -12.61 21.26
CA GLN A 134 15.47 -12.69 22.01
C GLN A 134 15.06 -11.34 22.65
N ALA A 135 13.87 -10.86 22.30
CA ALA A 135 13.29 -9.65 22.86
C ALA A 135 12.83 -9.83 24.32
N SER A 136 12.72 -8.72 25.05
CA SER A 136 11.97 -8.69 26.30
C SER A 136 10.46 -8.82 26.05
N ASP A 137 9.71 -9.17 27.08
CA ASP A 137 8.24 -9.28 26.99
C ASP A 137 7.60 -7.94 26.58
N GLU A 138 8.09 -6.82 27.15
CA GLU A 138 7.67 -5.46 26.79
C GLU A 138 7.81 -5.20 25.28
N GLN A 139 8.96 -5.58 24.69
CA GLN A 139 9.22 -5.39 23.26
C GLN A 139 8.29 -6.24 22.40
N ARG A 140 8.03 -7.49 22.81
CA ARG A 140 7.11 -8.38 22.11
C ARG A 140 5.69 -7.82 22.11
N THR A 141 5.20 -7.43 23.28
CA THR A 141 3.87 -6.82 23.43
C THR A 141 3.74 -5.53 22.64
N GLN A 142 4.78 -4.67 22.62
CA GLN A 142 4.76 -3.45 21.81
C GLN A 142 4.66 -3.75 20.31
N LEU A 143 5.44 -4.71 19.80
CA LEU A 143 5.41 -5.07 18.38
C LEU A 143 4.11 -5.79 17.99
N GLU A 144 3.53 -6.60 18.86
CA GLU A 144 2.23 -7.26 18.64
C GLU A 144 1.10 -6.23 18.53
N ARG A 145 1.03 -5.26 19.45
CA ARG A 145 0.06 -4.16 19.39
C ARG A 145 0.16 -3.38 18.08
N ILE A 146 1.37 -3.11 17.60
CA ILE A 146 1.59 -2.42 16.33
C ILE A 146 0.98 -3.21 15.16
N SER A 147 1.14 -4.53 15.12
CA SER A 147 0.56 -5.37 14.07
C SER A 147 -0.97 -5.26 14.04
N GLU A 148 -1.61 -5.35 15.21
CA GLU A 148 -3.07 -5.24 15.35
C GLU A 148 -3.57 -3.86 14.90
N GLU A 149 -2.94 -2.79 15.40
CA GLU A 149 -3.39 -1.42 15.14
C GLU A 149 -3.18 -0.97 13.69
N VAL A 150 -2.12 -1.45 13.02
CA VAL A 150 -1.83 -1.09 11.62
C VAL A 150 -2.71 -1.91 10.66
N LEU A 151 -2.81 -3.23 10.82
CA LEU A 151 -3.51 -4.10 9.88
C LEU A 151 -5.04 -3.92 9.89
N ASP A 152 -5.64 -3.86 11.09
CA ASP A 152 -7.11 -3.76 11.18
C ASP A 152 -7.62 -2.42 10.66
N ARG A 153 -6.85 -1.36 10.88
CA ARG A 153 -7.24 -0.01 10.48
C ARG A 153 -6.85 0.30 9.04
N GLU A 154 -5.84 -0.33 8.46
CA GLU A 154 -5.48 -0.16 7.05
C GLU A 154 -6.61 -0.62 6.13
N LYS A 155 -7.22 -1.78 6.39
CA LYS A 155 -8.37 -2.28 5.64
C LYS A 155 -9.52 -1.26 5.62
N ALA A 156 -9.77 -0.61 6.76
CA ALA A 156 -10.78 0.44 6.87
C ALA A 156 -10.39 1.72 6.09
N THR A 157 -9.10 2.07 6.08
CA THR A 157 -8.60 3.25 5.36
C THR A 157 -8.66 3.08 3.85
N LEU A 158 -8.27 1.93 3.30
CA LEU A 158 -8.32 1.68 1.86
C LEU A 158 -9.76 1.65 1.34
N ALA A 159 -10.70 1.10 2.11
CA ALA A 159 -12.11 1.20 1.80
C ALA A 159 -12.57 2.67 1.74
N GLY A 160 -12.14 3.51 2.68
CA GLY A 160 -12.45 4.95 2.70
C GLY A 160 -11.79 5.76 1.58
N GLU A 161 -10.51 5.50 1.27
CA GLU A 161 -9.73 6.22 0.25
C GLU A 161 -10.15 5.86 -1.18
N CYS A 162 -10.70 4.66 -1.38
CA CYS A 162 -11.32 4.23 -2.65
C CYS A 162 -12.81 4.64 -2.78
N THR A 163 -13.47 5.09 -1.71
CA THR A 163 -14.85 5.61 -1.75
C THR A 163 -14.94 7.10 -2.10
N GLY A 164 -13.79 7.78 -2.23
CA GLY A 164 -13.72 9.07 -2.91
C GLY A 164 -14.23 8.88 -4.32
N THR A 165 -15.41 9.45 -4.59
CA THR A 165 -16.17 9.38 -5.84
C THR A 165 -15.21 9.27 -7.01
N SER A 166 -15.31 8.16 -7.76
CA SER A 166 -14.60 7.99 -9.02
C SER A 166 -15.14 9.02 -10.01
N SER A 167 -14.73 10.28 -9.86
CA SER A 167 -14.76 11.25 -10.94
C SER A 167 -13.67 10.78 -11.89
N TYR A 168 -14.07 9.91 -12.82
CA TYR A 168 -13.28 9.58 -14.00
C TYR A 168 -12.94 10.90 -14.68
N TYR A 169 -11.75 11.45 -14.40
CA TYR A 169 -11.16 12.49 -15.23
C TYR A 169 -10.73 11.83 -16.52
N ASN A 170 -11.70 11.71 -17.43
CA ASN A 170 -11.55 11.09 -18.73
C ASN A 170 -10.81 12.08 -19.64
N HIS A 171 -9.48 12.13 -19.54
CA HIS A 171 -8.65 12.79 -20.54
C HIS A 171 -8.32 11.78 -21.63
N GLY A 172 -9.27 11.57 -22.55
CA GLY A 172 -9.04 10.72 -23.72
C GLY A 172 -10.35 10.28 -24.36
N ASN A 173 -10.56 10.72 -25.60
CA ASN A 173 -11.67 10.28 -26.44
C ASN A 173 -11.42 8.84 -26.91
N ALA A 174 -11.67 7.86 -26.04
CA ALA A 174 -11.70 6.45 -26.40
C ALA A 174 -12.68 5.72 -25.47
N GLY A 175 -13.71 5.12 -26.05
CA GLY A 175 -14.72 4.35 -25.32
C GLY A 175 -14.05 3.27 -24.46
N HIS A 176 -14.31 3.33 -23.15
CA HIS A 176 -13.84 2.33 -22.20
C HIS A 176 -14.96 1.34 -21.92
N ASN A 177 -14.66 0.05 -22.03
CA ASN A 177 -15.52 -1.00 -21.50
C ASN A 177 -15.19 -1.15 -20.01
N ILE A 178 -16.16 -0.85 -19.14
CA ILE A 178 -16.04 -1.12 -17.70
C ILE A 178 -16.81 -2.42 -17.43
N GLN A 179 -16.09 -3.45 -16.99
CA GLN A 179 -16.69 -4.72 -16.58
C GLN A 179 -17.08 -4.62 -15.11
N GLN A 180 -18.39 -4.51 -14.83
CA GLN A 180 -18.94 -4.49 -13.47
C GLN A 180 -19.88 -5.69 -13.33
N GLY A 181 -19.36 -6.80 -12.81
CA GLY A 181 -20.07 -8.09 -12.77
C GLY A 181 -20.19 -8.77 -14.14
N ASP A 182 -21.12 -9.74 -14.26
CA ASP A 182 -21.38 -10.55 -15.47
C ASP A 182 -22.04 -9.77 -16.63
N GLN A 183 -22.09 -8.44 -16.56
CA GLN A 183 -22.64 -7.59 -17.61
C GLN A 183 -21.60 -6.63 -18.18
N MET A 184 -21.40 -6.73 -19.50
CA MET A 184 -20.62 -5.78 -20.31
C MET A 184 -21.46 -4.53 -20.57
N LEU A 185 -21.11 -3.40 -19.96
CA LEU A 185 -21.66 -2.09 -20.32
C LEU A 185 -20.74 -1.41 -21.33
N ILE A 186 -21.20 -1.28 -22.58
CA ILE A 186 -20.55 -0.48 -23.62
C ILE A 186 -21.16 0.92 -23.59
N LEU A 187 -20.44 1.89 -23.00
CA LEU A 187 -20.81 3.30 -23.05
C LEU A 187 -20.32 3.91 -24.37
N ASN A 188 -21.12 3.76 -25.44
CA ASN A 188 -20.94 4.53 -26.68
C ASN A 188 -21.77 5.81 -26.58
N GLY A 189 -21.21 6.83 -25.92
CA GLY A 189 -21.76 8.18 -25.90
C GLY A 189 -20.72 9.18 -26.36
N ASN A 190 -21.00 9.92 -27.45
CA ASN A 190 -20.24 11.11 -27.80
C ASN A 190 -20.41 12.14 -26.69
N ILE A 191 -19.38 12.34 -25.87
CA ILE A 191 -19.37 13.38 -24.84
C ILE A 191 -18.83 14.67 -25.48
N SER A 192 -19.74 15.54 -25.93
CA SER A 192 -19.38 16.91 -26.33
C SER A 192 -19.10 17.75 -25.08
N PRO A 193 -18.00 18.52 -25.02
CA PRO A 193 -17.68 19.33 -23.86
C PRO A 193 -18.45 20.66 -23.95
N SER A 194 -19.59 20.76 -23.29
CA SER A 194 -20.22 22.05 -23.00
C SER A 194 -20.69 22.06 -21.55
N GLY A 195 -20.19 23.03 -20.80
CA GLY A 195 -20.36 23.11 -19.36
C GLY A 195 -21.81 23.23 -18.88
N GLY A 196 -22.00 22.90 -17.61
CA GLY A 196 -23.21 23.19 -16.85
C GLY A 196 -24.26 22.09 -16.88
N SER A 197 -24.73 21.75 -15.68
CA SER A 197 -25.88 20.90 -15.32
C SER A 197 -25.75 19.37 -15.49
N ALA A 198 -25.96 18.68 -14.36
CA ALA A 198 -26.06 17.23 -14.27
C ALA A 198 -27.16 16.69 -15.19
N GLN A 199 -26.81 15.77 -16.10
CA GLN A 199 -27.77 15.01 -16.87
C GLN A 199 -28.05 13.66 -16.20
N THR A 200 -29.29 13.52 -15.72
CA THR A 200 -29.87 12.26 -15.27
C THR A 200 -29.88 11.26 -16.43
N ALA A 201 -29.17 10.14 -16.28
CA ALA A 201 -29.18 9.06 -17.26
C ALA A 201 -30.57 8.43 -17.34
N TYR A 202 -31.21 8.50 -18.50
CA TYR A 202 -32.39 7.70 -18.81
C TYR A 202 -31.94 6.27 -19.14
N ASN A 203 -32.32 5.31 -18.30
CA ASN A 203 -32.17 3.88 -18.58
C ASN A 203 -33.11 3.49 -19.73
N GLN A 204 -32.60 3.34 -20.95
CA GLN A 204 -33.26 2.55 -21.97
C GLN A 204 -32.78 1.11 -21.86
N THR A 205 -33.55 0.29 -21.14
CA THR A 205 -33.35 -1.16 -21.09
C THR A 205 -33.91 -1.77 -22.38
N ASN A 206 -33.05 -2.10 -23.34
CA ASN A 206 -33.47 -2.89 -24.50
C ASN A 206 -33.65 -4.35 -24.07
N TYR A 207 -34.90 -4.79 -23.89
CA TYR A 207 -35.24 -6.20 -23.77
C TYR A 207 -35.21 -6.85 -25.16
N SER A 208 -34.27 -7.76 -25.39
CA SER A 208 -34.38 -8.72 -26.50
C SER A 208 -35.11 -9.97 -26.00
N SER A 209 -36.42 -10.04 -26.25
CA SER A 209 -37.18 -11.29 -26.10
C SER A 209 -36.90 -12.20 -27.29
N SER A 210 -36.34 -13.38 -27.04
CA SER A 210 -36.30 -14.47 -28.01
C SER A 210 -37.56 -15.32 -27.86
N ASP A 211 -38.66 -14.90 -28.49
CA ASP A 211 -39.90 -15.68 -28.53
C ASP A 211 -39.95 -16.61 -29.75
N LYS A 212 -40.15 -17.90 -29.45
CA LYS A 212 -40.45 -18.98 -30.40
C LYS A 212 -41.73 -18.67 -31.18
N LYS A 213 -41.69 -18.73 -32.52
CA LYS A 213 -42.87 -18.72 -33.39
C LYS A 213 -43.16 -20.12 -33.96
N GLY A 214 -44.25 -20.75 -33.49
CA GLY A 214 -45.22 -21.46 -34.35
C GLY A 214 -46.45 -20.54 -34.50
N THR A 215 -47.33 -20.57 -35.50
CA THR A 215 -47.82 -21.63 -36.39
C THR A 215 -48.73 -21.03 -37.50
N SER A 216 -48.79 -21.69 -38.67
CA SER A 216 -49.90 -21.90 -39.64
C SER A 216 -50.62 -20.77 -40.42
N GLY A 217 -50.79 -21.02 -41.74
CA GLY A 217 -52.07 -20.89 -42.46
C GLY A 217 -52.19 -19.82 -43.57
N ILE A 218 -52.16 -20.25 -44.84
CA ILE A 218 -53.22 -20.06 -45.86
C ILE A 218 -53.25 -21.33 -46.72
#